data_AF-A0A1W9VDQ9-F1
#
_entry.id   AF-A0A1W9VDQ9-F1
#
_cell.length_a   1.000
_cell.length_b   1.000
_cell.length_c   1.000
_cell.angle_alpha   90.00
_cell.angle_beta   90.00
_cell.angle_gamma   90.00
#
_symmetry.space_group_name_H-M   'P 1'
#
loop_
_entity.id
_entity.type
_entity.pdbx_description
1 polymer ?
#
loop_
_entity_poly.entity_id
_entity_poly.type
_entity_poly.pdbx_seq_one_letter_code
_entity_poly.pdbx_strand_id
1 'polypeptide(L)' 'MNLEEGIKPNSYFKAHASELINDVVENQRTMIITQNGEAKVILQDIHSYEQMQESQNSILIRWPVSSI' A
#
# COMPACT_ATOMS: atom_id res chain seq x y z
N MET A 1 0.43 -7.67 -11.32
CA MET A 1 -0.27 -7.43 -10.06
C MET A 1 -1.66 -8.03 -10.17
N ASN A 2 -1.90 -9.18 -9.52
CA ASN A 2 -3.26 -9.74 -9.43
C ASN A 2 -4.04 -8.92 -8.42
N LEU A 3 -4.80 -7.93 -8.91
CA LEU A 3 -5.54 -6.98 -8.08
C LEU A 3 -6.64 -7.66 -7.24
N GLU A 4 -7.19 -8.78 -7.70
CA GLU A 4 -8.28 -9.50 -7.03
C GLU A 4 -7.88 -10.11 -5.67
N GLU A 5 -6.65 -10.61 -5.55
CA GLU A 5 -6.14 -11.14 -4.27
C GLU A 5 -5.80 -10.05 -3.26
N GLY A 6 -5.57 -8.83 -3.75
CA GLY A 6 -5.20 -7.66 -2.96
C GLY A 6 -6.38 -6.85 -2.46
N ILE A 7 -7.64 -7.21 -2.75
CA ILE A 7 -8.82 -6.46 -2.27
C ILE A 7 -9.55 -7.30 -1.22
N LYS A 8 -9.67 -6.80 0.01
CA LYS A 8 -10.37 -7.48 1.11
C LYS A 8 -11.40 -6.57 1.78
N PRO A 9 -12.60 -7.07 2.13
CA PRO A 9 -13.56 -6.27 2.89
C PRO A 9 -13.10 -6.08 4.34
N ASN A 10 -13.51 -4.98 4.97
CA ASN A 10 -13.21 -4.64 6.36
C ASN A 10 -13.65 -5.74 7.34
N SER A 11 -14.74 -6.47 7.03
CA SER A 11 -15.17 -7.62 7.83
C SER A 11 -14.12 -8.74 7.83
N TYR A 12 -13.50 -9.02 6.68
CA TYR A 12 -12.43 -10.01 6.57
C TYR A 12 -11.17 -9.54 7.30
N PHE A 13 -10.80 -8.26 7.15
CA PHE A 13 -9.67 -7.67 7.85
C PHE A 13 -9.81 -7.77 9.37
N LYS A 14 -10.98 -7.44 9.92
CA LYS A 14 -11.23 -7.56 11.38
C LYS A 14 -11.09 -8.98 11.91
N ALA A 15 -11.41 -9.98 11.10
CA ALA A 15 -11.32 -11.39 11.49
C ALA A 15 -9.90 -11.97 11.33
N HIS A 16 -9.08 -11.42 10.42
CA HIS A 16 -7.79 -12.01 10.03
C HIS A 16 -6.63 -10.99 10.05
N ALA A 17 -6.68 -9.97 10.90
CA ALA A 17 -5.73 -8.86 10.88
C ALA A 17 -4.27 -9.32 10.97
N SER A 18 -3.94 -10.21 11.91
CA SER A 18 -2.56 -10.70 12.09
C SER A 18 -2.04 -11.49 10.88
N GLU A 19 -2.89 -12.34 10.27
CA GLU A 19 -2.54 -13.10 9.07
C GLU A 19 -2.24 -12.16 7.90
N LEU A 20 -3.12 -11.18 7.68
CA LEU A 20 -2.98 -10.21 6.59
C LEU A 20 -1.76 -9.31 6.77
N ILE A 21 -1.45 -8.92 8.01
CA ILE A 21 -0.24 -8.15 8.31
C ILE A 21 1.01 -8.98 7.98
N ASN A 22 1.07 -10.24 8.44
CA ASN A 22 2.21 -11.12 8.15
C ASN A 22 2.39 -11.32 6.64
N ASP A 23 1.30 -11.61 5.93
CA ASP A 23 1.32 -11.80 4.49
C ASP A 23 1.74 -10.54 3.71
N VAL A 24 1.31 -9.35 4.13
CA VAL A 24 1.77 -8.07 3.55
C VAL A 24 3.27 -7.86 3.76
N VAL A 25 3.79 -8.19 4.94
CA VAL A 25 5.20 -8.03 5.30
C VAL A 25 6.07 -9.07 4.57
N GLU A 26 5.69 -10.34 4.60
CA GLU A 26 6.46 -11.44 4.00
C GLU A 26 6.53 -11.34 2.48
N ASN A 27 5.42 -10.95 1.85
CA ASN A 27 5.33 -10.86 0.39
C ASN A 27 5.61 -9.45 -0.16
N GLN A 28 5.94 -8.49 0.70
CA GLN A 28 6.18 -7.09 0.34
C GLN A 28 5.10 -6.54 -0.61
N ARG A 29 3.84 -6.82 -0.28
CA ARG A 29 2.69 -6.52 -1.15
C ARG A 29 1.79 -5.46 -0.56
N THR A 30 1.07 -4.77 -1.43
CA THR A 30 0.05 -3.79 -1.06
C THR A 30 -1.34 -4.42 -1.13
N MET A 31 -2.17 -4.18 -0.11
CA MET A 31 -3.55 -4.65 -0.04
C MET A 31 -4.52 -3.48 0.14
N ILE A 32 -5.66 -3.52 -0.51
CA ILE A 32 -6.76 -2.56 -0.41
C ILE A 32 -7.85 -3.13 0.50
N ILE A 33 -8.24 -2.36 1.50
CA ILE A 33 -9.36 -2.69 2.37
C ILE A 33 -10.59 -1.89 1.94
N THR A 34 -11.71 -2.60 1.72
CA THR A 34 -12.99 -1.99 1.33
C THR A 34 -13.97 -1.90 2.48
N GLN A 35 -14.83 -0.89 2.45
CA GLN A 35 -15.99 -0.76 3.33
C GLN A 35 -17.22 -0.53 2.46
N ASN A 36 -18.25 -1.36 2.63
CA ASN A 36 -19.47 -1.33 1.81
C ASN A 36 -19.19 -1.41 0.31
N GLY A 37 -18.17 -2.18 -0.10
CA GLY A 37 -17.76 -2.33 -1.49
C GLY A 37 -16.85 -1.23 -2.03
N GLU A 38 -16.60 -0.17 -1.26
CA GLU A 38 -15.73 0.94 -1.67
C GLU A 38 -14.34 0.84 -1.04
N ALA A 39 -13.28 1.06 -1.81
CA ALA A 39 -11.92 1.15 -1.29
C ALA A 39 -11.77 2.33 -0.32
N LYS A 40 -11.19 2.10 0.87
CA LYS A 40 -11.02 3.14 1.90
C LYS A 40 -9.61 3.22 2.46
N VAL A 41 -8.92 2.09 2.62
CA VAL A 41 -7.61 2.02 3.29
C VAL A 41 -6.69 1.10 2.50
N ILE A 42 -5.39 1.34 2.62
CA ILE A 42 -4.34 0.48 2.09
C ILE A 42 -3.54 -0.10 3.27
N LEU A 43 -3.22 -1.39 3.21
CA LEU A 43 -2.22 -2.04 4.06
C LEU A 43 -0.95 -2.24 3.23
N GLN A 44 0.18 -1.77 3.75
CA GLN A 44 1.50 -1.86 3.13
C GLN A 44 2.54 -2.04 4.23
N ASP A 45 3.59 -2.80 3.97
CA ASP A 45 4.71 -2.89 4.89
C ASP A 45 5.46 -1.56 5.01
N ILE A 46 5.98 -1.27 6.20
CA ILE A 46 6.58 0.04 6.49
C ILE A 46 7.82 0.32 5.64
N HIS A 47 8.60 -0.71 5.29
CA HIS A 47 9.84 -0.54 4.54
C HIS A 47 9.57 -0.17 3.07
N SER A 48 8.56 -0.79 2.44
CA SER A 48 8.11 -0.39 1.10
C SER A 48 7.49 1.00 1.10
N TYR A 49 6.76 1.38 2.15
CA TYR A 49 6.22 2.73 2.30
C TYR A 49 7.35 3.77 2.40
N GLU A 50 8.38 3.52 3.21
CA GLU A 50 9.55 4.38 3.35
C GLU A 50 10.31 4.53 2.02
N GLN A 51 10.60 3.42 1.33
CA GLN A 51 11.26 3.45 0.02
C GLN A 51 10.45 4.23 -1.02
N MET A 52 9.12 4.08 -1.02
CA MET A 52 8.24 4.85 -1.90
C MET A 52 8.32 6.35 -1.58
N GLN A 53 8.29 6.73 -0.31
CA GLN A 53 8.43 8.12 0.13
C GLN A 53 9.79 8.72 -0.24
N GLU A 54 10.87 7.97 -0.05
CA GLU A 54 12.22 8.38 -0.46
C GLU A 54 12.33 8.58 -1.96
N SER A 55 11.76 7.67 -2.75
CA SER A 55 11.70 7.79 -4.21
C SER A 55 10.98 9.06 -4.64
N GLN A 56 9.80 9.34 -4.05
CA GLN A 56 9.05 10.58 -4.33
C GLN A 56 9.85 11.83 -3.95
N ASN A 57 10.47 11.85 -2.77
CA ASN A 57 11.30 12.96 -2.32
C ASN A 57 12.52 13.18 -3.25
N SER A 58 13.15 12.09 -3.71
CA SER A 58 14.26 12.17 -4.67
C SER A 58 13.84 12.75 -6.03
N ILE A 59 12.64 12.41 -6.51
CA ILE A 59 12.08 12.94 -7.77
C ILE A 59 11.81 14.44 -7.63
N LEU A 60 11.25 14.89 -6.50
CA LEU A 60 11.00 16.30 -6.23
C LEU A 60 12.28 17.15 -6.16
N ILE A 61 13.40 16.56 -5.74
CA ILE A 61 14.70 17.25 -5.68
C ILE A 61 15.45 17.19 -7.03
N ARG A 62 15.21 16.15 -7.84
CA ARG A 62 15.90 15.94 -9.13
C ARG A 62 15.34 16.78 -10.28
N TRP A 63 14.13 17.33 -10.17
CA TRP A 63 13.52 18.23 -11.17
C TRP A 63 13.64 19.70 -10.74
N PRO A 64 14.76 20.38 -11.01
CA PRO A 64 14.74 21.83 -10.96
C PRO A 64 13.84 22.33 -12.09
N VAL A 65 13.08 23.37 -11.78
CA VAL A 65 12.25 24.22 -12.63
C VAL A 65 13.08 24.83 -13.78
N SER A 66 13.56 23.98 -14.69
CA SER A 66 14.47 24.32 -15.80
C SER A 66 13.75 24.23 -17.14
N SER A 67 12.47 24.63 -17.15
CA SER A 67 11.68 24.75 -18.38
C SER A 67 10.72 25.93 -18.36
N ILE A 68 11.10 27.04 -17.72
CA ILE A 68 10.52 28.37 -17.98
C ILE A 68 11.67 29.34 -18.21
#